data_AF-A0AAD8C8G7-F1
#
_entry.id   AF-A0AAD8C8G7-F1
#
_cell.length_a   1.000
_cell.length_b   1.000
_cell.length_c   1.000
_cell.angle_alpha   90.00
_cell.angle_beta   90.00
_cell.angle_gamma   90.00
#
_symmetry.space_group_name_H-M   'P 1'
#
loop_
_entity.id
_entity.type
_entity.pdbx_description
1 polymer ?
#
loop_
_entity_poly.entity_id
_entity_poly.type
_entity_poly.pdbx_seq_one_letter_code
_entity_poly.pdbx_strand_id
1 'polypeptide(L)'
;MEEEGPDTGSPLFPTDGGKETYKDVLLSPELDKTHQKELDLLLQRFDKVLTERPDRKDLIEHEIRLIDDNPVRQSMYLTPFAMRETIEKENKVIIGHAVYNDFKVLGLKPQHYMVRDTAQCRRLVQMASLEGRGNSLKKLAQVLLDRPIQVSSKGHCSVEDARATLDLFKLVRKDWEYDLMVKWLKKNSDINNILMEQVNTNILNASVQTLEYFLQDKFWPTEIID
;
A
#
# COMPACT_ATOMS: atom_id res chain seq x y z
N MET A 1 18.49 45.27 -38.03
CA MET A 1 19.27 44.14 -38.60
C MET A 1 19.18 43.05 -37.57
N GLU A 2 18.19 42.18 -37.80
CA GLU A 2 18.00 40.92 -37.10
C GLU A 2 19.13 39.99 -37.55
N GLU A 3 19.91 39.48 -36.60
CA GLU A 3 20.88 38.41 -36.85
C GLU A 3 20.44 37.25 -35.94
N GLU A 4 19.62 36.36 -36.51
CA GLU A 4 19.30 35.07 -35.90
C GLU A 4 20.52 34.15 -35.99
N GLY A 5 21.00 33.68 -34.83
CA GLY A 5 21.99 32.60 -34.75
C GLY A 5 21.33 31.24 -34.99
N PRO A 6 22.01 30.28 -35.65
CA PRO A 6 21.36 29.06 -36.11
C PRO A 6 21.30 27.96 -35.03
N ASP A 7 20.12 27.33 -34.99
CA ASP A 7 19.86 25.91 -34.82
C ASP A 7 20.27 25.27 -33.46
N THR A 8 19.41 25.49 -32.46
CA THR A 8 19.35 24.67 -31.25
C THR A 8 18.95 23.25 -31.64
N GLY A 9 19.88 22.32 -31.43
CA GLY A 9 19.76 20.88 -31.70
C GLY A 9 18.34 20.35 -31.59
N SER A 10 17.72 20.16 -32.76
CA SER A 10 16.53 19.33 -32.89
C SER A 10 16.84 17.95 -32.30
N PRO A 11 15.94 17.35 -31.49
CA PRO A 11 16.10 15.98 -31.07
C PRO A 11 16.28 15.12 -32.33
N LEU A 12 17.36 14.34 -32.40
CA LEU A 12 17.57 13.33 -33.43
C LEU A 12 16.46 12.28 -33.28
N PHE A 13 15.29 12.56 -33.84
CA PHE A 13 14.27 11.55 -34.04
C PHE A 13 14.78 10.58 -35.11
N PRO A 14 14.61 9.26 -34.91
CA PRO A 14 15.14 8.25 -35.82
C PRO A 14 14.77 8.55 -37.27
N THR A 15 15.79 8.74 -38.11
CA THR A 15 15.60 8.93 -39.55
C THR A 15 15.23 7.61 -40.20
N ASP A 16 14.04 7.62 -40.78
CA ASP A 16 13.48 6.78 -41.85
C ASP A 16 13.57 5.24 -41.73
N GLY A 17 12.39 4.63 -41.51
CA GLY A 17 12.16 3.18 -41.62
C GLY A 17 11.62 2.56 -40.33
N GLY A 18 10.36 2.86 -39.97
CA GLY A 18 9.67 2.10 -38.92
C GLY A 18 9.49 0.66 -39.40
N LYS A 19 10.33 -0.26 -38.93
CA LYS A 19 10.32 -1.67 -39.30
C LYS A 19 9.33 -2.50 -38.48
N GLU A 20 8.84 -1.92 -37.39
CA GLU A 20 8.03 -2.62 -36.40
C GLU A 20 6.55 -2.30 -36.58
N THR A 21 5.72 -3.33 -36.47
CA THR A 21 4.27 -3.30 -36.64
C THR A 21 3.59 -4.01 -35.48
N TYR A 22 2.26 -4.00 -35.44
CA TYR A 22 1.50 -4.78 -34.45
C TYR A 22 1.83 -6.29 -34.45
N LYS A 23 2.44 -6.81 -35.52
CA LYS A 23 2.88 -8.21 -35.64
C LYS A 23 4.11 -8.55 -34.81
N ASP A 24 4.87 -7.55 -34.37
CA ASP A 24 6.08 -7.73 -33.57
C ASP A 24 5.77 -7.79 -32.07
N VAL A 25 4.50 -7.63 -31.69
CA VAL A 25 4.04 -7.74 -30.31
C VAL A 25 4.01 -9.21 -29.88
N LEU A 26 4.88 -9.58 -28.96
CA LEU A 26 4.95 -10.92 -28.39
C LEU A 26 3.78 -11.16 -27.42
N LEU A 27 2.87 -12.07 -27.77
CA LEU A 27 1.79 -12.50 -26.89
C LEU A 27 2.26 -13.64 -25.99
N SER A 28 1.85 -13.62 -24.72
CA SER A 28 2.23 -14.66 -23.76
C SER A 28 1.70 -16.04 -24.22
N PRO A 29 2.53 -17.09 -24.21
CA PRO A 29 2.12 -18.44 -24.57
C PRO A 29 1.15 -19.08 -23.56
N GLU A 30 1.01 -18.50 -22.36
CA GLU A 30 0.10 -18.96 -21.31
C GLU A 30 -1.36 -18.51 -21.52
N LEU A 31 -1.59 -17.67 -22.53
CA LEU A 31 -2.91 -17.09 -22.81
C LEU A 31 -3.80 -18.10 -23.56
N ASP A 32 -5.08 -18.22 -23.15
CA ASP A 32 -6.05 -19.06 -23.86
C ASP A 32 -6.24 -18.61 -25.32
N LYS A 33 -6.54 -19.57 -26.21
CA LYS A 33 -6.69 -19.34 -27.65
C LYS A 33 -7.77 -18.31 -27.99
N THR A 34 -8.78 -18.19 -27.13
CA THR A 34 -9.86 -17.21 -27.29
C THR A 34 -9.32 -15.79 -27.07
N HIS A 35 -8.58 -15.58 -25.98
CA HIS A 35 -7.99 -14.28 -25.64
C HIS A 35 -6.88 -13.88 -26.61
N GLN A 36 -6.09 -14.84 -27.12
CA GLN A 36 -5.08 -14.55 -28.14
C GLN A 36 -5.73 -13.99 -29.41
N LYS A 37 -6.87 -14.54 -29.84
CA LYS A 37 -7.61 -14.04 -31.02
C LYS A 37 -8.19 -12.66 -30.78
N GLU A 38 -8.74 -12.41 -29.60
CA GLU A 38 -9.30 -11.10 -29.25
C GLU A 38 -8.21 -10.02 -29.25
N LEU A 39 -7.04 -10.35 -28.70
CA LEU A 39 -5.90 -9.46 -28.66
C LEU A 39 -5.31 -9.19 -30.05
N ASP A 40 -5.25 -10.21 -30.92
CA ASP A 40 -4.83 -10.05 -32.31
C ASP A 40 -5.79 -9.13 -33.10
N LEU A 41 -7.09 -9.29 -32.91
CA LEU A 41 -8.11 -8.39 -33.50
C LEU A 41 -7.97 -6.95 -33.00
N LEU A 42 -7.66 -6.77 -31.70
CA LEU A 42 -7.44 -5.46 -31.11
C LEU A 42 -6.18 -4.79 -31.67
N LEU A 43 -5.09 -5.54 -31.75
CA LEU A 43 -3.83 -5.08 -32.31
C LEU A 43 -3.99 -4.67 -33.79
N GLN A 44 -4.71 -5.47 -34.57
CA GLN A 44 -5.05 -5.14 -35.96
C GLN A 44 -5.92 -3.88 -36.07
N ARG A 45 -6.89 -3.70 -35.15
CA ARG A 45 -7.77 -2.53 -35.13
C ARG A 45 -6.99 -1.23 -34.88
N PHE A 46 -5.92 -1.29 -34.10
CA PHE A 46 -5.10 -0.14 -33.73
C PHE A 46 -3.75 -0.09 -34.45
N ASP A 47 -3.56 -0.89 -35.51
CA ASP A 47 -2.33 -0.93 -36.32
C ASP A 47 -1.83 0.47 -36.70
N LYS A 48 -2.74 1.31 -37.19
CA LYS A 48 -2.45 2.69 -37.57
C LYS A 48 -1.94 3.55 -36.40
N VAL A 49 -2.42 3.33 -35.18
CA VAL A 49 -1.92 4.06 -33.99
C VAL A 49 -0.50 3.61 -33.62
N LEU A 50 -0.22 2.32 -33.77
CA LEU A 50 1.04 1.70 -33.37
C LEU A 50 2.16 1.87 -34.40
N THR A 51 1.82 2.16 -35.66
CA THR A 51 2.77 2.31 -36.78
C THR A 51 3.00 3.75 -37.22
N GLU A 52 2.18 4.70 -36.76
CA GLU A 52 2.28 6.11 -37.17
C GLU A 52 3.32 6.90 -36.38
N ARG A 53 4.02 7.81 -37.08
CA ARG A 53 4.98 8.71 -36.45
C ARG A 53 4.28 9.79 -35.64
N PRO A 54 4.83 10.20 -34.47
CA PRO A 54 4.27 11.26 -33.64
C PRO A 54 4.13 12.63 -34.37
N ASP A 55 4.95 12.87 -35.39
CA ASP A 55 5.05 14.14 -36.14
C ASP A 55 4.11 14.25 -37.35
N ARG A 56 3.38 13.18 -37.69
CA ARG A 56 2.48 13.10 -38.86
C ARG A 56 1.04 12.79 -38.48
N LYS A 57 0.45 13.58 -37.57
CA LYS A 57 -0.98 13.47 -37.28
C LYS A 57 -1.70 14.80 -37.19
N ASP A 58 -2.95 14.76 -37.68
CA ASP A 58 -4.08 15.55 -37.18
C ASP A 58 -4.42 15.12 -35.73
N LEU A 59 -3.46 15.25 -34.81
CA LEU A 59 -3.78 15.14 -33.38
C LEU A 59 -4.60 16.37 -33.02
N ILE A 60 -5.71 16.15 -32.30
CA ILE A 60 -6.43 17.25 -31.67
C ILE A 60 -5.47 17.79 -30.60
N GLU A 61 -4.83 18.92 -30.88
CA GLU A 61 -4.09 19.66 -29.87
C GLU A 61 -5.08 20.13 -28.81
N HIS A 62 -5.00 19.52 -27.63
CA HIS A 62 -5.75 19.97 -26.47
C HIS A 62 -4.82 20.81 -25.58
N GLU A 63 -4.88 22.13 -25.76
CA GLU A 63 -4.18 23.08 -24.90
C GLU A 63 -4.95 23.20 -23.58
N ILE A 64 -4.43 22.59 -22.51
CA ILE A 64 -4.95 22.79 -21.16
C ILE A 64 -4.42 24.13 -20.66
N ARG A 65 -5.22 25.18 -20.82
CA ARG A 65 -4.94 26.49 -20.23
C ARG A 65 -5.25 26.44 -18.74
N LEU A 66 -4.20 26.40 -17.92
CA LEU A 66 -4.34 26.54 -16.48
C LEU A 66 -4.82 27.95 -16.15
N ILE A 67 -5.75 28.04 -15.20
CA ILE A 67 -6.34 29.30 -14.74
C ILE A 67 -5.40 30.02 -13.75
N ASP A 68 -4.49 29.26 -13.13
CA ASP A 68 -3.56 29.72 -12.11
C ASP A 68 -2.35 28.74 -12.05
N ASP A 69 -1.15 29.28 -11.91
CA ASP A 69 0.11 28.53 -11.73
C ASP A 69 0.33 28.07 -10.27
N ASN A 70 -0.53 28.52 -9.36
CA ASN A 70 -0.50 28.09 -7.96
C ASN A 70 -1.01 26.64 -7.83
N PRO A 71 -0.17 25.69 -7.38
CA PRO A 71 -0.59 24.30 -7.23
C PRO A 71 -1.68 24.19 -6.17
N VAL A 72 -2.87 23.76 -6.57
CA VAL A 72 -3.95 23.42 -5.63
C VAL A 72 -3.54 22.18 -4.84
N ARG A 73 -3.18 22.36 -3.56
CA ARG A 73 -3.06 21.25 -2.61
C ARG A 73 -4.46 20.70 -2.32
N GLN A 74 -4.87 19.73 -3.11
CA GLN A 74 -6.07 18.97 -2.82
C GLN A 74 -5.78 17.99 -1.69
N SER A 75 -6.52 18.10 -0.59
CA SER A 75 -6.51 17.06 0.45
C SER A 75 -6.87 15.72 -0.19
N MET A 76 -6.20 14.64 0.23
CA MET A 76 -6.56 13.29 -0.21
C MET A 76 -8.07 13.09 -0.09
N TYR A 77 -8.69 12.58 -1.14
CA TYR A 77 -10.10 12.22 -1.12
C TYR A 77 -10.37 11.29 0.06
N LEU A 78 -11.49 11.53 0.74
CA LEU A 78 -12.01 10.57 1.70
C LEU A 78 -12.07 9.20 1.03
N THR A 79 -11.45 8.20 1.65
CA THR A 79 -11.37 6.85 1.10
C THR A 79 -12.74 6.38 0.63
N PRO A 80 -12.87 5.86 -0.61
CA PRO A 80 -14.15 5.43 -1.15
C PRO A 80 -14.88 4.50 -0.20
N PHE A 81 -16.20 4.64 -0.13
CA PHE A 81 -17.05 3.85 0.79
C PHE A 81 -16.78 2.34 0.70
N ALA A 82 -16.52 1.81 -0.49
CA ALA A 82 -16.19 0.41 -0.69
C ALA A 82 -14.97 -0.05 0.11
N MET A 83 -13.93 0.78 0.24
CA MET A 83 -12.74 0.46 1.04
C MET A 83 -13.05 0.54 2.54
N ARG A 84 -13.84 1.53 2.98
CA ARG A 84 -14.27 1.63 4.39
C ARG A 84 -15.09 0.42 4.82
N GLU A 85 -16.05 0.04 3.98
CA GLU A 85 -16.92 -1.11 4.21
C GLU A 85 -16.11 -2.41 4.29
N THR A 86 -15.07 -2.55 3.48
CA THR A 86 -14.17 -3.72 3.55
C THR A 86 -13.43 -3.77 4.89
N ILE A 87 -12.88 -2.63 5.35
CA ILE A 87 -12.16 -2.57 6.64
C ILE A 87 -13.11 -2.85 7.82
N GLU A 88 -14.35 -2.38 7.76
CA GLU A 88 -15.34 -2.59 8.83
C GLU A 88 -15.89 -4.01 8.85
N LYS A 89 -16.06 -4.66 7.69
CA LYS A 89 -16.56 -6.03 7.58
C LYS A 89 -15.53 -7.09 7.95
N GLU A 90 -14.25 -6.81 7.70
CA GLU A 90 -13.19 -7.73 8.07
C GLU A 90 -12.89 -7.59 9.56
N ASN A 91 -13.40 -8.52 10.38
CA ASN A 91 -13.16 -8.61 11.83
C ASN A 91 -11.68 -8.95 12.14
N LYS A 92 -10.76 -8.06 11.76
CA LYS A 92 -9.31 -8.22 11.81
C LYS A 92 -8.68 -7.17 12.73
N VAL A 93 -7.57 -7.55 13.35
CA VAL A 93 -6.76 -6.63 14.15
C VAL A 93 -5.91 -5.75 13.22
N ILE A 94 -6.02 -4.43 13.40
CA ILE A 94 -5.27 -3.44 12.63
C ILE A 94 -3.96 -3.14 13.35
N ILE A 95 -2.83 -3.35 12.67
CA ILE A 95 -1.50 -3.05 13.18
C ILE A 95 -0.95 -1.86 12.40
N GLY A 96 -0.45 -0.84 13.10
CA GLY A 96 -0.02 0.41 12.50
C GLY A 96 0.99 1.18 13.36
N HIS A 97 1.50 2.29 12.83
CA HIS A 97 2.36 3.21 13.57
C HIS A 97 1.73 4.61 13.56
N ALA A 98 1.31 5.10 14.73
CA ALA A 98 0.53 6.33 14.88
C ALA A 98 -0.80 6.33 14.08
N VAL A 99 -1.40 5.14 13.95
CA VAL A 99 -2.52 4.83 13.04
C VAL A 99 -3.81 5.61 13.33
N TYR A 100 -3.93 6.21 14.51
CA TYR A 100 -5.06 7.08 14.84
C TYR A 100 -5.12 8.34 13.97
N ASN A 101 -3.98 8.80 13.45
CA ASN A 101 -3.94 9.89 12.49
C ASN A 101 -4.62 9.47 11.18
N ASP A 102 -4.30 8.27 10.69
CA ASP A 102 -4.93 7.67 9.51
C ASP A 102 -6.43 7.49 9.73
N PHE A 103 -6.84 6.88 10.84
CA PHE A 103 -8.27 6.70 11.14
C PHE A 103 -9.05 8.01 11.16
N LYS A 104 -8.46 9.09 11.68
CA LYS A 104 -9.07 10.42 11.67
C LYS A 104 -9.32 10.93 10.26
N VAL A 105 -8.34 10.78 9.36
CA VAL A 105 -8.46 11.18 7.95
C VAL A 105 -9.44 10.28 7.21
N LEU A 106 -9.40 8.98 7.48
CA LEU A 106 -10.27 7.98 6.87
C LEU A 106 -11.72 8.07 7.38
N GLY A 107 -11.97 8.76 8.50
CA GLY A 107 -13.29 8.82 9.15
C GLY A 107 -13.69 7.52 9.85
N LEU A 108 -12.72 6.67 10.19
CA LEU A 108 -12.93 5.37 10.81
C LEU A 108 -12.84 5.46 12.34
N LYS A 109 -13.64 4.66 13.04
CA LYS A 109 -13.62 4.54 14.50
C LYS A 109 -13.57 3.07 14.91
N PRO A 110 -12.45 2.37 14.65
CA PRO A 110 -12.31 0.97 15.05
C PRO A 110 -12.36 0.85 16.57
N GLN A 111 -12.85 -0.30 17.04
CA GLN A 111 -12.85 -0.62 18.46
C GLN A 111 -11.42 -0.65 18.99
N HIS A 112 -11.18 -0.01 20.13
CA HIS A 112 -9.82 0.16 20.66
C HIS A 112 -9.07 -1.15 20.92
N TYR A 113 -9.77 -2.27 21.13
CA TYR A 113 -9.18 -3.59 21.31
C TYR A 113 -8.79 -4.28 19.99
N MET A 114 -9.26 -3.78 18.85
CA MET A 114 -8.90 -4.25 17.50
C MET A 114 -7.69 -3.50 16.91
N VAL A 115 -7.04 -2.62 17.67
CA VAL A 115 -5.93 -1.79 17.16
C VAL A 115 -4.65 -2.09 17.93
N ARG A 116 -3.54 -2.21 17.21
CA ARG A 116 -2.17 -2.31 17.73
C ARG A 116 -1.34 -1.17 17.15
N ASP A 117 -1.30 -0.07 17.88
CA ASP A 117 -0.46 1.07 17.52
C ASP A 117 0.95 0.92 18.11
N THR A 118 1.92 0.59 17.25
CA THR A 118 3.33 0.39 17.62
C THR A 118 3.98 1.65 18.16
N ALA A 119 3.50 2.86 17.81
CA ALA A 119 4.02 4.11 18.34
C ALA A 119 3.73 4.30 19.84
N GLN A 120 2.68 3.64 20.33
CA GLN A 120 2.27 3.65 21.74
C GLN A 120 2.81 2.43 22.51
N CYS A 121 3.50 1.50 21.85
CA CYS A 121 3.97 0.28 22.48
C CYS A 121 5.22 0.54 23.33
N ARG A 122 5.05 0.47 24.66
CA ARG A 122 6.14 0.67 25.63
C ARG A 122 7.24 -0.40 25.51
N ARG A 123 6.89 -1.62 25.11
CA ARG A 123 7.87 -2.73 24.97
C ARG A 123 8.88 -2.44 23.85
N LEU A 124 8.42 -1.92 22.71
CA LEU A 124 9.32 -1.53 21.62
C LEU A 124 10.32 -0.44 22.06
N VAL A 125 9.83 0.55 22.81
CA VAL A 125 10.68 1.62 23.33
C VAL A 125 11.72 1.08 24.32
N GLN A 126 11.32 0.18 25.22
CA GLN A 126 12.22 -0.48 26.16
C GLN A 126 13.27 -1.36 25.47
N MET A 127 12.85 -2.18 24.51
CA MET A 127 13.76 -3.02 23.72
C MET A 127 14.77 -2.19 22.94
N ALA A 128 14.33 -1.05 22.40
CA ALA A 128 15.20 -0.16 21.64
C ALA A 128 16.11 0.70 22.53
N SER A 129 16.01 0.58 23.86
CA SER A 129 16.70 1.46 24.82
C SER A 129 16.48 2.94 24.52
N LEU A 130 15.28 3.29 24.04
CA LEU A 130 14.91 4.67 23.73
C LEU A 130 14.11 5.27 24.87
N GLU A 131 14.18 6.59 25.00
CA GLU A 131 13.37 7.33 25.97
C GLU A 131 12.16 7.99 25.30
N GLY A 132 11.17 8.36 26.13
CA GLY A 132 9.98 9.08 25.68
C GLY A 132 8.87 8.21 25.06
N ARG A 133 7.84 8.89 24.53
CA ARG A 133 6.71 8.29 23.80
C ARG A 133 6.71 8.80 22.37
N GLY A 134 6.15 8.01 21.43
CA GLY A 134 6.04 8.43 20.03
C GLY A 134 7.38 8.47 19.30
N ASN A 135 8.25 7.48 19.56
CA ASN A 135 9.46 7.30 18.77
C ASN A 135 9.09 6.98 17.32
N SER A 136 9.82 7.57 16.36
CA SER A 136 9.49 7.41 14.93
C SER A 136 9.70 5.96 14.46
N LEU A 137 8.87 5.54 13.51
CA LEU A 137 8.99 4.23 12.87
C LEU A 137 10.40 4.01 12.32
N LYS A 138 10.98 5.02 11.66
CA LYS A 138 12.35 4.98 11.11
C LYS A 138 13.39 4.66 12.17
N LYS A 139 13.30 5.29 13.35
CA LYS A 139 14.24 5.06 14.45
C LYS A 139 14.08 3.67 15.05
N LEU A 140 12.84 3.23 15.26
CA LEU A 140 12.55 1.89 15.79
C LEU A 140 12.99 0.80 14.82
N ALA A 141 12.71 0.95 13.53
CA ALA A 141 13.12 0.00 12.49
C ALA A 141 14.64 -0.10 12.41
N GLN A 142 15.35 1.04 12.47
CA GLN A 142 16.81 1.03 12.48
C GLN A 142 17.39 0.33 13.71
N VAL A 143 16.86 0.60 14.91
CA VAL A 143 17.46 0.07 16.15
C VAL A 143 17.09 -1.40 16.39
N LEU A 144 15.85 -1.79 16.10
CA LEU A 144 15.33 -3.12 16.45
C LEU A 144 15.40 -4.14 15.32
N LEU A 145 15.35 -3.68 14.07
CA LEU A 145 15.36 -4.56 12.89
C LEU A 145 16.62 -4.42 12.05
N ASP A 146 17.53 -3.51 12.43
CA ASP A 146 18.70 -3.09 11.63
C ASP A 146 18.35 -2.77 10.17
N ARG A 147 17.14 -2.23 9.95
CA ARG A 147 16.60 -1.97 8.63
C ARG A 147 16.38 -0.47 8.43
N PRO A 148 17.17 0.19 7.58
CA PRO A 148 16.87 1.56 7.19
C PRO A 148 15.63 1.55 6.29
N ILE A 149 14.65 2.39 6.63
CA ILE A 149 13.43 2.61 5.85
C ILE A 149 13.32 4.09 5.47
N GLN A 150 12.49 4.41 4.47
CA GLN A 150 12.25 5.81 4.06
C GLN A 150 13.58 6.52 3.70
N VAL A 151 14.42 5.82 2.92
CA VAL A 151 15.73 6.31 2.46
C VAL A 151 15.70 6.88 1.04
N SER A 152 14.62 6.63 0.30
CA SER A 152 14.46 7.07 -1.08
C SER A 152 14.30 8.59 -1.19
N SER A 153 14.95 9.19 -2.18
CA SER A 153 14.75 10.60 -2.55
C SER A 153 13.35 10.89 -3.09
N LYS A 154 12.60 9.86 -3.50
CA LYS A 154 11.22 9.96 -4.00
C LYS A 154 10.16 10.00 -2.90
N GLY A 155 10.57 9.98 -1.62
CA GLY A 155 9.67 9.99 -0.47
C GLY A 155 9.44 8.61 0.14
N HIS A 156 8.34 8.48 0.89
CA HIS A 156 8.03 7.30 1.71
C HIS A 156 7.20 6.28 0.93
N CYS A 157 7.42 5.00 1.19
CA CYS A 157 6.63 3.92 0.60
C CYS A 157 5.69 3.34 1.66
N SER A 158 4.37 3.46 1.47
CA SER A 158 3.38 2.94 2.43
C SER A 158 3.50 1.42 2.64
N VAL A 159 3.90 0.67 1.60
CA VAL A 159 4.11 -0.78 1.70
C VAL A 159 5.34 -1.10 2.55
N GLU A 160 6.42 -0.35 2.39
CA GLU A 160 7.63 -0.46 3.22
C GLU A 160 7.30 -0.17 4.68
N ASP A 161 6.58 0.92 4.95
CA ASP A 161 6.20 1.34 6.30
C ASP A 161 5.26 0.32 6.98
N ALA A 162 4.29 -0.22 6.24
CA ALA A 162 3.38 -1.25 6.75
C ALA A 162 4.14 -2.54 7.10
N ARG A 163 5.07 -2.98 6.24
CA ARG A 163 5.93 -4.15 6.52
C ARG A 163 6.83 -3.91 7.71
N ALA A 164 7.43 -2.72 7.82
CA ALA A 164 8.27 -2.36 8.95
C ALA A 164 7.52 -2.38 10.28
N THR A 165 6.33 -1.82 10.28
CA THR A 165 5.45 -1.83 11.44
C THR A 165 5.04 -3.25 11.85
N LEU A 166 4.68 -4.10 10.88
CA LEU A 166 4.31 -5.48 11.14
C LEU A 166 5.47 -6.28 11.73
N ASP A 167 6.69 -6.11 11.22
CA ASP A 167 7.86 -6.79 11.73
C ASP A 167 8.23 -6.34 13.15
N LEU A 168 8.11 -5.04 13.45
CA LEU A 168 8.23 -4.53 14.82
C LEU A 168 7.18 -5.17 15.74
N PHE A 169 5.93 -5.26 15.30
CA PHE A 169 4.88 -5.91 16.08
C PHE A 169 5.23 -7.36 16.40
N LYS A 170 5.72 -8.14 15.42
CA LYS A 170 6.11 -9.54 15.62
C LYS A 170 7.14 -9.71 16.75
N LEU A 171 8.08 -8.78 16.92
CA LEU A 171 9.08 -8.83 18.01
C LEU A 171 8.45 -8.82 19.41
N VAL A 172 7.39 -8.04 19.59
CA VAL A 172 6.76 -7.82 20.90
C VAL A 172 5.42 -8.52 21.04
N ARG A 173 4.96 -9.20 19.98
CA ARG A 173 3.59 -9.72 19.86
C ARG A 173 3.14 -10.51 21.08
N LYS A 174 3.87 -11.57 21.42
CA LYS A 174 3.48 -12.50 22.50
C LYS A 174 3.22 -11.77 23.81
N ASP A 175 4.17 -10.94 24.22
CA ASP A 175 4.07 -10.29 25.51
C ASP A 175 3.16 -9.06 25.49
N TRP A 176 3.09 -8.35 24.36
CA TRP A 176 2.24 -7.19 24.22
C TRP A 176 0.75 -7.58 24.19
N GLU A 177 0.40 -8.64 23.45
CA GLU A 177 -0.96 -9.19 23.46
C GLU A 177 -1.37 -9.64 24.86
N TYR A 178 -0.46 -10.30 25.60
CA TYR A 178 -0.72 -10.68 26.98
C TYR A 178 -1.00 -9.48 27.89
N ASP A 179 -0.15 -8.44 27.82
CA ASP A 179 -0.34 -7.22 28.62
C ASP A 179 -1.67 -6.52 28.29
N LEU A 180 -2.06 -6.50 27.02
CA LEU A 180 -3.32 -5.92 26.56
C LEU A 180 -4.51 -6.72 27.07
N MET A 181 -4.46 -8.06 26.98
CA MET A 181 -5.49 -8.95 27.50
C MET A 181 -5.70 -8.71 29.00
N VAL A 182 -4.63 -8.71 29.79
CA VAL A 182 -4.70 -8.44 31.25
C VAL A 182 -5.27 -7.05 31.53
N LYS A 183 -4.88 -6.05 30.74
CA LYS A 183 -5.38 -4.68 30.89
C LYS A 183 -6.87 -4.57 30.58
N TRP A 184 -7.36 -5.25 29.55
CA TRP A 184 -8.79 -5.23 29.20
C TRP A 184 -9.64 -6.01 30.19
N LEU A 185 -9.15 -7.17 30.64
CA LEU A 185 -9.80 -7.97 31.70
C LEU A 185 -10.10 -7.14 32.95
N LYS A 186 -9.20 -6.22 33.31
CA LYS A 186 -9.35 -5.35 34.47
C LYS A 186 -10.25 -4.14 34.25
N LYS A 187 -10.42 -3.68 33.00
CA LYS A 187 -11.01 -2.38 32.69
C LYS A 187 -12.46 -2.45 32.25
N ASN A 188 -12.92 -3.56 31.65
CA ASN A 188 -14.30 -3.70 31.16
C ASN A 188 -14.76 -5.18 31.20
N SER A 189 -15.77 -5.51 32.02
CA SER A 189 -16.41 -6.84 32.05
C SER A 189 -16.99 -7.25 30.70
N ASP A 190 -17.53 -6.28 29.96
CA ASP A 190 -18.25 -6.52 28.71
C ASP A 190 -17.31 -6.85 27.54
N ILE A 191 -16.08 -6.32 27.59
CA ILE A 191 -15.04 -6.67 26.61
C ILE A 191 -14.61 -8.12 26.78
N ASN A 192 -14.63 -8.67 27.99
CA ASN A 192 -14.32 -10.09 28.20
C ASN A 192 -15.34 -10.99 27.51
N ASN A 193 -16.63 -10.66 27.61
CA ASN A 193 -17.67 -11.45 26.93
C ASN A 193 -17.50 -11.38 25.40
N ILE A 194 -17.24 -10.20 24.84
CA ILE A 194 -17.02 -10.03 23.39
C ILE A 194 -15.74 -10.74 22.93
N LEU A 195 -14.63 -10.60 23.66
CA LEU A 195 -13.37 -11.27 23.32
C LEU A 195 -13.50 -12.80 23.44
N MET A 196 -14.17 -13.29 24.49
CA MET A 196 -14.43 -14.73 24.66
C MET A 196 -15.40 -15.27 23.61
N GLU A 197 -16.39 -14.49 23.18
CA GLU A 197 -17.31 -14.84 22.09
C GLU A 197 -16.61 -14.84 20.73
N GLN A 198 -15.73 -13.87 20.46
CA GLN A 198 -14.88 -13.84 19.26
C GLN A 198 -13.88 -15.00 19.25
N VAL A 199 -13.31 -15.32 20.40
CA VAL A 199 -12.43 -16.50 20.56
C VAL A 199 -13.23 -17.79 20.39
N ASN A 200 -14.43 -17.92 20.97
CA ASN A 200 -15.28 -19.10 20.80
C ASN A 200 -15.81 -19.27 19.38
N THR A 201 -16.21 -18.21 18.69
CA THR A 201 -16.64 -18.27 17.28
C THR A 201 -15.48 -18.66 16.36
N ASN A 202 -14.26 -18.21 16.67
CA ASN A 202 -13.05 -18.67 15.99
C ASN A 202 -12.67 -20.13 16.38
N ILE A 203 -12.92 -20.58 17.61
CA ILE A 203 -12.64 -21.96 18.09
C ILE A 203 -13.70 -22.97 17.62
N LEU A 204 -14.95 -22.58 17.40
CA LEU A 204 -15.98 -23.48 16.83
C LEU A 204 -15.66 -23.88 15.37
N ASN A 205 -14.74 -23.17 14.71
CA ASN A 205 -14.20 -23.53 13.40
C ASN A 205 -12.87 -24.32 13.46
N ALA A 206 -12.25 -24.50 14.63
CA ALA A 206 -11.11 -25.40 14.78
C ALA A 206 -10.96 -25.91 16.22
N SER A 207 -10.99 -27.24 16.36
CA SER A 207 -10.94 -27.93 17.64
C SER A 207 -9.61 -27.74 18.39
N VAL A 208 -9.73 -27.23 19.63
CA VAL A 208 -8.84 -27.34 20.82
C VAL A 208 -7.73 -26.27 21.02
N GLN A 209 -7.99 -25.52 22.10
CA GLN A 209 -7.21 -24.63 22.98
C GLN A 209 -5.67 -24.73 23.01
N THR A 210 -4.99 -23.68 22.52
CA THR A 210 -3.70 -23.18 23.04
C THR A 210 -3.52 -21.70 22.63
N LEU A 211 -2.70 -20.92 23.35
CA LEU A 211 -2.23 -19.57 22.93
C LEU A 211 -1.66 -19.57 21.50
N GLU A 212 -1.16 -20.74 21.08
CA GLU A 212 -0.68 -21.06 19.74
C GLU A 212 -1.78 -20.95 18.65
N TYR A 213 -3.06 -21.18 19.00
CA TYR A 213 -4.22 -20.97 18.12
C TYR A 213 -4.56 -19.49 17.94
N PHE A 214 -4.53 -18.70 19.03
CA PHE A 214 -4.70 -17.24 18.97
C PHE A 214 -3.64 -16.57 18.09
N LEU A 215 -2.50 -17.23 17.92
CA LEU A 215 -1.37 -16.76 17.13
C LEU A 215 -1.30 -17.33 15.71
N GLN A 216 -2.32 -18.09 15.23
CA GLN A 216 -2.40 -18.66 13.87
C GLN A 216 -2.52 -17.59 12.78
N ASP A 217 -1.45 -16.82 12.60
CA ASP A 217 -1.34 -15.80 11.59
C ASP A 217 -1.20 -16.45 10.23
N LYS A 218 -2.22 -16.25 9.39
CA LYS A 218 -1.98 -16.13 7.95
C LYS A 218 -1.58 -14.68 7.69
N PHE A 219 -0.28 -14.40 7.74
CA PHE A 219 0.22 -13.15 7.19
C PHE A 219 -0.15 -13.10 5.72
N TRP A 220 -0.43 -11.90 5.21
CA TRP A 220 -0.56 -11.71 3.76
C TRP A 220 0.65 -12.32 3.07
N PRO A 221 0.47 -13.14 2.01
CA PRO A 221 1.57 -13.79 1.32
C PRO A 221 2.65 -12.77 0.93
N THR A 222 3.91 -13.13 1.18
CA THR A 222 5.07 -12.32 0.78
C THR A 222 5.22 -12.24 -0.74
N GLU A 223 4.51 -13.11 -1.46
CA GLU A 223 4.52 -13.29 -2.91
C GLU A 223 3.33 -12.61 -3.58
N ILE A 224 3.01 -11.37 -3.20
CA ILE A 224 2.38 -10.45 -4.16
C ILE A 224 3.52 -9.83 -4.97
N ILE A 225 4.11 -10.66 -5.81
CA ILE A 225 4.99 -10.24 -6.89
C ILE A 225 4.18 -10.61 -8.13
N ASP A 226 3.55 -9.60 -8.73
CA ASP A 226 3.25 -9.66 -10.17
C ASP A 226 4.56 -9.45 -10.93
#